data_AF-A0A6I1JYA9-F1
#
_entry.id   AF-A0A6I1JYA9-F1
#
_cell.length_a   1.000
_cell.length_b   1.000
_cell.length_c   1.000
_cell.angle_alpha   90.00
_cell.angle_beta   90.00
_cell.angle_gamma   90.00
#
_symmetry.space_group_name_H-M   'P 1'
#
loop_
_entity.id
_entity.type
_entity.pdbx_description
1 polymer ?
#
loop_
_entity_poly.entity_id
_entity_poly.type
_entity_poly.pdbx_seq_one_letter_code
_entity_poly.pdbx_strand_id
1 'polypeptide(L)'
;MTMRTSQPKSGHADAPVSHGRNRGGAVRAAMLALAALLSFFGAGGAHAQGAIRATHGDWQVRCDTPPGARAEQCALWQHVTAEDRPNVSLVVVVLKTADRRNRLMRVLAPLGVLLPSGLGLTIDGNNVGRVQFERCLPSGCEALVVMDDNLLNQMSSGQSATFIIFQTPEEGIGVPVSLNGFKPGFDALP
;
A
#
# COMPACT_ATOMS: atom_id res chain seq x y z
N MET A 1 -51.94 -44.00 -19.91
CA MET A 1 -51.26 -44.39 -18.67
C MET A 1 -51.08 -43.12 -17.87
N THR A 2 -52.02 -42.87 -16.99
CA THR A 2 -52.35 -41.55 -16.45
C THR A 2 -52.87 -41.76 -15.04
N MET A 3 -52.77 -40.72 -14.21
CA MET A 3 -53.27 -40.60 -12.82
C MET A 3 -52.23 -40.97 -11.75
N ARG A 4 -52.14 -40.32 -10.59
CA ARG A 4 -52.55 -39.00 -10.05
C ARG A 4 -52.10 -39.09 -8.58
N THR A 5 -51.54 -38.01 -8.05
CA THR A 5 -51.70 -37.49 -6.67
C THR A 5 -51.86 -38.47 -5.49
N SER A 6 -51.04 -38.30 -4.44
CA SER A 6 -51.50 -37.84 -3.12
C SER A 6 -50.39 -37.89 -2.05
N GLN A 7 -50.14 -36.76 -1.38
CA GLN A 7 -49.42 -36.70 -0.11
C GLN A 7 -50.30 -37.26 1.03
N PRO A 8 -49.72 -37.96 2.02
CA PRO A 8 -50.36 -38.17 3.31
C PRO A 8 -49.71 -37.33 4.44
N LYS A 9 -50.56 -36.45 4.99
CA LYS A 9 -50.81 -36.06 6.39
C LYS A 9 -49.72 -36.18 7.48
N SER A 10 -49.55 -35.02 8.12
CA SER A 10 -49.04 -34.75 9.47
C SER A 10 -49.55 -35.69 10.58
N GLY A 11 -48.61 -36.23 11.36
CA GLY A 11 -48.86 -36.83 12.67
C GLY A 11 -48.19 -35.99 13.77
N HIS A 12 -49.01 -35.48 14.70
CA HIS A 12 -48.58 -34.79 15.90
C HIS A 12 -48.13 -35.84 16.94
N ALA A 13 -46.94 -35.68 17.49
CA ALA A 13 -46.49 -36.46 18.63
C ALA A 13 -46.40 -35.54 19.86
N ASP A 14 -47.27 -35.81 20.83
CA ASP A 14 -47.32 -35.14 22.12
C ASP A 14 -46.05 -35.42 22.94
N ALA A 15 -45.40 -34.35 23.40
CA ALA A 15 -44.28 -34.42 24.33
C ALA A 15 -44.78 -34.32 25.79
N PRO A 16 -44.16 -35.05 26.74
CA PRO A 16 -44.61 -35.09 28.11
C PRO A 16 -44.33 -33.79 28.87
N VAL A 17 -45.31 -33.36 29.66
CA VAL A 17 -45.23 -32.27 30.63
C VAL A 17 -44.25 -32.63 31.74
N SER A 18 -43.12 -31.93 31.81
CA SER A 18 -42.21 -31.98 32.96
C SER A 18 -42.38 -30.74 33.84
N HIS A 19 -42.92 -30.92 35.04
CA HIS A 19 -42.89 -29.92 36.10
C HIS A 19 -41.47 -29.81 36.68
N GLY A 20 -40.70 -28.83 36.20
CA GLY A 20 -39.33 -28.54 36.63
C GLY A 20 -39.21 -27.20 37.36
N ARG A 21 -39.18 -27.29 38.68
CA ARG A 21 -38.89 -26.29 39.71
C ARG A 21 -38.28 -24.94 39.26
N ASN A 22 -38.99 -23.88 39.65
CA ASN A 22 -38.61 -22.47 39.62
C ASN A 22 -37.19 -22.24 40.20
N ARG A 23 -36.20 -21.99 39.32
CA ARG A 23 -34.87 -21.44 39.65
C ARG A 23 -34.61 -20.21 38.78
N GLY A 24 -35.60 -19.30 38.73
CA GLY A 24 -35.42 -17.95 38.22
C GLY A 24 -34.51 -17.16 39.17
N GLY A 25 -33.32 -16.77 38.72
CA GLY A 25 -32.47 -15.83 39.46
C GLY A 25 -31.00 -15.83 39.06
N ALA A 26 -30.40 -17.00 38.83
CA ALA A 26 -28.93 -17.08 38.71
C ALA A 26 -28.39 -17.13 37.26
N VAL A 27 -29.20 -17.55 36.28
CA VAL A 27 -28.70 -17.77 34.90
C VAL A 27 -28.69 -16.49 34.04
N ARG A 28 -29.46 -15.46 34.42
CA ARG A 28 -29.50 -14.19 33.67
C ARG A 28 -28.31 -13.26 33.94
N ALA A 29 -27.55 -13.48 35.01
CA ALA A 29 -26.38 -12.65 35.35
C ALA A 29 -25.09 -13.09 34.62
N ALA A 30 -25.01 -14.35 34.17
CA ALA A 30 -23.79 -14.88 33.54
C ALA A 30 -23.64 -14.51 32.05
N MET A 31 -24.73 -14.16 31.34
CA MET A 31 -24.67 -13.78 29.93
C MET A 31 -24.27 -12.31 29.68
N LEU A 32 -24.37 -11.44 30.69
CA LEU A 32 -23.93 -10.04 30.58
C LEU A 32 -22.43 -9.85 30.87
N ALA A 33 -21.77 -10.82 31.49
CA ALA A 33 -20.33 -10.75 31.78
C ALA A 33 -19.46 -11.21 30.60
N LEU A 34 -19.97 -12.06 29.70
CA LEU A 34 -19.18 -12.57 28.57
C LEU A 34 -19.12 -11.59 27.37
N ALA A 35 -20.09 -10.68 27.26
CA ALA A 35 -20.08 -9.65 26.20
C ALA A 35 -19.08 -8.51 26.47
N ALA A 36 -18.70 -8.29 27.73
CA ALA A 36 -17.75 -7.24 28.12
C ALA A 36 -16.27 -7.62 27.90
N LEU A 37 -15.95 -8.90 27.66
CA LEU A 37 -14.58 -9.38 27.46
C LEU A 37 -14.11 -9.36 25.99
N LEU A 38 -15.01 -9.13 25.04
CA LEU A 38 -14.68 -9.10 23.60
C LEU A 38 -14.33 -7.71 23.07
N SER A 39 -14.48 -6.66 23.87
CA SER A 39 -14.23 -5.27 23.45
C SER A 39 -12.77 -4.83 23.51
N PHE A 40 -11.84 -5.70 23.91
CA PHE A 40 -10.43 -5.34 24.15
C PHE A 40 -9.46 -5.78 23.03
N PHE A 41 -9.93 -6.32 21.92
CA PHE A 41 -9.11 -6.45 20.72
C PHE A 41 -9.09 -5.10 19.99
N GLY A 42 -8.35 -4.14 20.56
CA GLY A 42 -7.97 -2.92 19.87
C GLY A 42 -7.23 -3.31 18.59
N ALA A 43 -7.87 -3.05 17.44
CA ALA A 43 -7.22 -3.08 16.15
C ALA A 43 -6.14 -2.00 16.13
N GLY A 44 -4.92 -2.35 16.53
CA GLY A 44 -3.74 -1.55 16.27
C GLY A 44 -3.56 -1.49 14.76
N GLY A 45 -4.07 -0.43 14.14
CA GLY A 45 -3.79 -0.14 12.74
C GLY A 45 -2.29 -0.03 12.58
N ALA A 46 -1.70 -0.95 11.82
CA ALA A 46 -0.31 -0.86 11.42
C ALA A 46 -0.15 0.35 10.50
N HIS A 47 0.21 1.51 11.06
CA HIS A 47 0.64 2.67 10.28
C HIS A 47 2.05 2.40 9.74
N ALA A 48 2.16 1.56 8.71
CA ALA A 48 3.42 1.18 8.05
C ALA A 48 4.00 2.28 7.14
N GLN A 49 3.75 3.53 7.49
CA GLN A 49 3.85 4.71 6.66
C GLN A 49 4.54 5.75 7.56
N GLY A 50 5.86 5.58 7.77
CA GLY A 50 6.69 6.30 8.72
C GLY A 50 6.36 7.79 8.93
N ALA A 51 6.67 8.29 10.13
CA ALA A 51 6.35 9.64 10.55
C ALA A 51 7.03 10.68 9.64
N ILE A 52 6.27 11.70 9.24
CA ILE A 52 6.81 12.83 8.47
C ILE A 52 7.70 13.66 9.40
N ARG A 53 8.98 13.81 9.04
CA ARG A 53 9.98 14.61 9.77
C ARG A 53 10.19 16.00 9.17
N ALA A 54 10.08 16.11 7.85
CA ALA A 54 10.21 17.38 7.14
C ALA A 54 9.47 17.34 5.80
N THR A 55 9.11 18.51 5.29
CA THR A 55 8.54 18.69 3.95
C THR A 55 9.36 19.72 3.20
N HIS A 56 9.75 19.39 1.97
CA HIS A 56 10.55 20.23 1.07
C HIS A 56 9.84 20.29 -0.27
N GLY A 57 9.18 21.41 -0.56
CA GLY A 57 8.32 21.51 -1.75
C GLY A 57 7.29 20.39 -1.76
N ASP A 58 7.31 19.59 -2.82
CA ASP A 58 6.38 18.46 -3.00
C ASP A 58 6.88 17.15 -2.38
N TRP A 59 8.07 17.15 -1.76
CA TRP A 59 8.70 15.97 -1.17
C TRP A 59 8.61 15.95 0.35
N GLN A 60 8.44 14.76 0.92
CA GLN A 60 8.37 14.56 2.37
C GLN A 60 9.49 13.62 2.84
N VAL A 61 10.27 14.06 3.84
CA VAL A 61 11.18 13.17 4.57
C VAL A 61 10.35 12.40 5.57
N ARG A 62 10.31 11.08 5.42
CA ARG A 62 9.55 10.17 6.26
C ARG A 62 10.46 9.14 6.86
N CYS A 63 10.33 8.94 8.16
CA CYS A 63 11.21 8.08 8.91
C CYS A 63 10.42 7.05 9.70
N ASP A 64 10.94 5.83 9.74
CA ASP A 64 10.38 4.72 10.52
C ASP A 64 11.51 3.92 11.15
N THR A 65 11.21 3.11 12.15
CA THR A 65 12.16 2.14 12.72
C THR A 65 11.66 0.73 12.43
N PRO A 66 12.07 0.13 11.30
CA PRO A 66 11.62 -1.22 10.95
C PRO A 66 11.98 -2.25 12.03
N PRO A 67 11.19 -3.34 12.19
CA PRO A 67 11.52 -4.40 13.11
C PRO A 67 12.94 -4.94 12.88
N GLY A 68 13.74 -4.99 13.95
CA GLY A 68 15.14 -5.45 13.89
C GLY A 68 16.15 -4.41 13.38
N ALA A 69 15.72 -3.20 13.00
CA ALA A 69 16.64 -2.12 12.66
C ALA A 69 17.31 -1.56 13.93
N ARG A 70 18.62 -1.27 13.84
CA ARG A 70 19.39 -0.66 14.94
C ARG A 70 19.18 0.85 15.07
N ALA A 71 18.65 1.47 14.03
CA ALA A 71 18.44 2.90 13.94
C ALA A 71 17.20 3.19 13.08
N GLU A 72 16.65 4.39 13.26
CA GLU A 72 15.61 4.93 12.40
C GLU A 72 16.11 5.02 10.95
N GLN A 73 15.24 4.70 10.00
CA GLN A 73 15.50 4.76 8.56
C GLN A 73 14.61 5.83 7.96
N CYS A 74 15.23 6.79 7.28
CA CYS A 74 14.54 7.88 6.61
C CYS A 74 14.62 7.71 5.10
N ALA A 75 13.53 8.06 4.43
CA ALA A 75 13.47 8.16 2.98
C ALA A 75 12.70 9.41 2.58
N LEU A 76 12.95 9.87 1.36
CA LEU A 76 12.28 10.99 0.73
C LEU A 76 11.14 10.45 -0.14
N TRP A 77 9.93 10.96 0.05
CA TRP A 77 8.71 10.44 -0.57
C TRP A 77 8.02 11.51 -1.40
N GLN A 78 7.46 11.10 -2.53
CA GLN A 78 6.41 11.81 -3.23
C GLN A 78 5.38 10.81 -3.74
N HIS A 79 4.11 11.12 -3.52
CA HIS A 79 2.99 10.37 -4.09
C HIS A 79 2.33 11.24 -5.15
N VAL A 80 2.12 10.68 -6.33
CA VAL A 80 1.61 11.41 -7.49
C VAL A 80 0.55 10.58 -8.17
N THR A 81 -0.52 11.23 -8.60
CA THR A 81 -1.54 10.64 -9.44
C THR A 81 -1.42 11.24 -10.84
N ALA A 82 -1.55 10.41 -11.87
CA ALA A 82 -1.55 10.88 -13.25
C ALA A 82 -2.76 11.79 -13.50
N GLU A 83 -2.53 12.96 -14.09
CA GLU A 83 -3.58 13.97 -14.31
C GLU A 83 -4.72 13.42 -15.19
N ASP A 84 -4.38 12.77 -16.30
CA ASP A 84 -5.35 12.23 -17.26
C ASP A 84 -5.93 10.86 -16.82
N ARG A 85 -5.36 10.25 -15.77
CA ARG A 85 -5.76 8.93 -15.25
C ARG A 85 -5.75 8.91 -13.73
N PRO A 86 -6.82 9.37 -13.06
CA PRO A 86 -6.86 9.49 -11.60
C PRO A 86 -6.73 8.14 -10.86
N ASN A 87 -6.92 7.02 -11.56
CA ASN A 87 -6.74 5.67 -11.02
C ASN A 87 -5.29 5.17 -11.13
N VAL A 88 -4.39 5.93 -11.75
CA VAL A 88 -2.97 5.62 -11.88
C VAL A 88 -2.21 6.53 -10.95
N SER A 89 -1.63 5.97 -9.88
CA SER A 89 -0.75 6.70 -8.98
C SER A 89 0.58 5.99 -8.81
N LEU A 90 1.63 6.77 -8.57
CA LEU A 90 2.98 6.31 -8.28
C LEU A 90 3.40 6.81 -6.92
N VAL A 91 4.20 6.01 -6.22
CA VAL A 91 4.96 6.45 -5.05
C VAL A 91 6.44 6.38 -5.39
N VAL A 92 7.11 7.53 -5.36
CA VAL A 92 8.56 7.62 -5.56
C VAL A 92 9.21 7.76 -4.19
N VAL A 93 10.16 6.86 -3.90
CA VAL A 93 10.86 6.79 -2.62
C VAL A 93 12.36 6.80 -2.88
N VAL A 94 13.08 7.76 -2.31
CA VAL A 94 14.55 7.84 -2.41
C VAL A 94 15.18 7.69 -1.03
N LEU A 95 16.21 6.85 -0.92
CA LEU A 95 16.90 6.59 0.35
C LEU A 95 18.41 6.44 0.15
N LYS A 96 19.16 6.73 1.21
CA LYS A 96 20.58 6.38 1.33
C LYS A 96 20.65 5.04 2.08
N THR A 97 21.45 4.10 1.59
CA THR A 97 21.63 2.82 2.29
C THR A 97 22.29 3.04 3.65
N ALA A 98 22.09 2.11 4.60
CA ALA A 98 22.63 2.25 5.94
C ALA A 98 24.16 2.35 6.01
N ASP A 99 24.85 1.72 5.04
CA ASP A 99 26.31 1.84 4.86
C ASP A 99 26.75 3.12 4.12
N ARG A 100 25.78 3.92 3.66
CA ARG A 100 25.91 5.14 2.85
C ARG A 100 26.69 4.97 1.56
N ARG A 101 26.81 3.74 1.06
CA ARG A 101 27.51 3.44 -0.20
C ARG A 101 26.63 3.55 -1.43
N ASN A 102 25.31 3.44 -1.27
CA ASN A 102 24.37 3.49 -2.37
C ASN A 102 23.24 4.46 -2.07
N ARG A 103 22.71 5.01 -3.16
CA ARG A 103 21.52 5.85 -3.18
C ARG A 103 20.52 5.10 -4.04
N LEU A 104 19.35 4.84 -3.49
CA LEU A 104 18.36 4.00 -4.14
C LEU A 104 17.12 4.82 -4.38
N MET A 105 16.59 4.74 -5.59
CA MET A 105 15.26 5.21 -5.93
C MET A 105 14.39 3.97 -6.14
N ARG A 106 13.33 3.87 -5.35
CA ARG A 106 12.28 2.87 -5.50
C ARG A 106 11.02 3.55 -5.97
N VAL A 107 10.43 3.02 -7.03
CA VAL A 107 9.14 3.48 -7.54
C VAL A 107 8.13 2.36 -7.39
N LEU A 108 7.02 2.66 -6.70
CA LEU A 108 5.87 1.78 -6.59
C LEU A 108 4.84 2.19 -7.64
N ALA A 109 4.64 1.33 -8.62
CA ALA A 109 3.61 1.44 -9.65
C ALA A 109 2.38 0.61 -9.28
N PRO A 110 1.19 0.93 -9.81
CA PRO A 110 0.00 0.15 -9.55
C PRO A 110 0.11 -1.25 -10.16
N LEU A 111 -0.76 -2.16 -9.72
CA LEU A 111 -0.89 -3.47 -10.35
C LEU A 111 -1.45 -3.36 -11.77
N GLY A 112 -1.15 -4.35 -12.62
CA GLY A 112 -1.58 -4.38 -14.02
C GLY A 112 -0.63 -3.70 -15.00
N VAL A 113 0.58 -3.34 -14.57
CA VAL A 113 1.65 -2.88 -15.47
C VAL A 113 2.24 -4.03 -16.30
N LEU A 114 2.66 -3.71 -17.51
CA LEU A 114 3.29 -4.61 -18.46
C LEU A 114 4.77 -4.80 -18.10
N LEU A 115 5.06 -5.87 -17.38
CA LEU A 115 6.39 -6.20 -16.87
C LEU A 115 7.50 -6.16 -17.94
N PRO A 116 7.33 -6.74 -19.15
CA PRO A 116 8.40 -6.71 -20.17
C PRO A 116 8.83 -5.31 -20.61
N SER A 117 7.93 -4.33 -20.55
CA SER A 117 8.20 -2.94 -20.95
C SER A 117 8.97 -2.15 -19.89
N GLY A 118 8.89 -2.57 -18.62
CA GLY A 118 9.49 -1.89 -17.48
C GLY A 118 8.87 -0.51 -17.19
N LEU A 119 9.57 0.24 -16.34
CA LEU A 119 9.29 1.63 -15.99
C LEU A 119 10.25 2.55 -16.74
N GLY A 120 9.72 3.44 -17.57
CA GLY A 120 10.49 4.50 -18.23
C GLY A 120 10.66 5.73 -17.34
N LEU A 121 11.72 6.48 -17.60
CA LEU A 121 11.99 7.76 -16.96
C LEU A 121 12.50 8.77 -17.98
N THR A 122 11.88 9.94 -18.00
CA THR A 122 12.42 11.14 -18.62
C THR A 122 12.54 12.25 -17.57
N ILE A 123 13.54 13.14 -17.71
CA ILE A 123 13.70 14.32 -16.85
C ILE A 123 13.77 15.54 -17.76
N ASP A 124 12.82 16.46 -17.59
CA ASP A 124 12.66 17.66 -18.42
C ASP A 124 12.66 17.35 -19.93
N GLY A 125 12.02 16.23 -20.30
CA GLY A 125 11.94 15.74 -21.69
C GLY A 125 13.15 14.92 -22.17
N ASN A 126 14.25 14.89 -21.41
CA ASN A 126 15.42 14.07 -21.75
C ASN A 126 15.20 12.62 -21.33
N ASN A 127 15.47 11.68 -22.24
CA ASN A 127 15.34 10.25 -21.95
C ASN A 127 16.47 9.76 -21.06
N VAL A 128 16.13 9.32 -19.84
CA VAL A 128 17.09 8.73 -18.90
C VAL A 128 17.22 7.23 -19.15
N GLY A 129 16.12 6.57 -19.49
CA GLY A 129 16.10 5.15 -19.82
C GLY A 129 14.92 4.41 -19.21
N ARG A 130 15.10 3.10 -19.03
CA ARG A 130 14.10 2.19 -18.48
C ARG A 130 14.72 1.26 -17.44
N VAL A 131 13.93 0.91 -16.43
CA VAL A 131 14.27 -0.08 -15.41
C VAL A 131 13.18 -1.15 -15.36
N GLN A 132 13.57 -2.39 -15.05
CA GLN A 132 12.61 -3.47 -14.89
C GLN A 132 11.97 -3.44 -13.50
N PHE A 133 10.74 -3.95 -13.41
CA PHE A 133 10.12 -4.21 -12.11
C PHE A 133 10.79 -5.42 -11.47
N GLU A 134 11.30 -5.28 -10.24
CA GLU A 134 11.96 -6.38 -9.52
C GLU A 134 10.94 -7.37 -8.97
N ARG A 135 9.81 -6.87 -8.47
CA ARG A 135 8.75 -7.66 -7.86
C ARG A 135 7.43 -6.91 -7.84
N CYS A 136 6.33 -7.65 -7.75
CA CYS A 136 5.02 -7.10 -7.44
C CYS A 136 4.51 -7.68 -6.12
N LEU A 137 4.05 -6.79 -5.26
CA LEU A 137 3.42 -7.08 -3.97
C LEU A 137 1.96 -6.62 -4.02
N PRO A 138 1.10 -6.98 -3.05
CA PRO A 138 -0.26 -6.47 -2.99
C PRO A 138 -0.35 -4.93 -2.98
N SER A 139 0.71 -4.25 -2.54
CA SER A 139 0.82 -2.80 -2.55
C SER A 139 1.15 -2.20 -3.92
N GLY A 140 1.64 -2.99 -4.89
CA GLY A 140 2.06 -2.53 -6.21
C GLY A 140 3.32 -3.22 -6.73
N CYS A 141 3.73 -2.85 -7.94
CA CYS A 141 4.96 -3.32 -8.58
C CYS A 141 6.12 -2.36 -8.30
N GLU A 142 7.23 -2.89 -7.78
CA GLU A 142 8.40 -2.12 -7.38
C GLU A 142 9.47 -2.17 -8.45
N ALA A 143 9.92 -1.00 -8.88
CA ALA A 143 11.16 -0.82 -9.64
C ALA A 143 12.22 -0.21 -8.71
N LEU A 144 13.44 -0.74 -8.74
CA LEU A 144 14.56 -0.26 -7.94
C LEU A 144 15.71 0.21 -8.84
N VAL A 145 16.20 1.40 -8.59
CA VAL A 145 17.28 2.03 -9.34
C VAL A 145 18.39 2.43 -8.37
N VAL A 146 19.61 2.04 -8.67
CA VAL A 146 20.80 2.65 -8.03
C VAL A 146 21.03 3.99 -8.71
N MET A 147 20.98 5.07 -7.93
CA MET A 147 21.22 6.41 -8.43
C MET A 147 22.72 6.68 -8.47
N ASP A 148 23.25 6.78 -9.69
CA ASP A 148 24.58 7.34 -9.91
C ASP A 148 24.57 8.87 -9.77
N ASP A 149 25.76 9.47 -9.80
CA ASP A 149 25.91 10.91 -9.63
C ASP A 149 25.22 11.69 -10.77
N ASN A 150 25.17 11.13 -11.98
CA ASN A 150 24.52 11.76 -13.12
C ASN A 150 23.00 11.86 -12.93
N LEU A 151 22.35 10.75 -12.58
CA LEU A 151 20.91 10.71 -12.30
C LEU A 151 20.56 11.58 -11.10
N LEU A 152 21.36 11.51 -10.03
CA LEU A 152 21.15 12.34 -8.86
C LEU A 152 21.21 13.84 -9.20
N ASN A 153 22.20 14.23 -10.02
CA ASN A 153 22.33 15.61 -10.48
C ASN A 153 21.13 16.04 -11.33
N GLN A 154 20.71 15.22 -12.30
CA GLN A 154 19.53 15.50 -13.14
C GLN A 154 18.27 15.69 -12.30
N MET A 155 18.02 14.81 -11.32
CA MET A 155 16.88 14.96 -10.41
C MET A 155 17.00 16.18 -9.49
N SER A 156 18.23 16.55 -9.10
CA SER A 156 18.48 17.69 -8.21
C SER A 156 18.38 19.05 -8.88
N SER A 157 18.65 19.13 -10.18
CA SER A 157 18.57 20.37 -10.96
C SER A 157 17.33 20.47 -11.86
N GLY A 158 16.65 19.34 -12.10
CA GLY A 158 15.50 19.28 -12.99
C GLY A 158 14.23 19.86 -12.38
N GLN A 159 13.21 20.03 -13.22
CA GLN A 159 11.90 20.57 -12.81
C GLN A 159 10.85 19.47 -12.69
N SER A 160 10.85 18.51 -13.63
CA SER A 160 9.91 17.40 -13.62
C SER A 160 10.56 16.10 -14.08
N ALA A 161 10.23 15.01 -13.40
CA ALA A 161 10.54 13.65 -13.79
C ALA A 161 9.26 12.95 -14.25
N THR A 162 9.19 12.56 -15.52
CA THR A 162 8.03 11.82 -16.04
C THR A 162 8.34 10.34 -16.02
N PHE A 163 7.66 9.62 -15.13
CA PHE A 163 7.68 8.17 -15.11
C PHE A 163 6.68 7.61 -16.12
N ILE A 164 7.08 6.62 -16.90
CA ILE A 164 6.25 6.06 -17.96
C ILE A 164 5.98 4.60 -17.65
N ILE A 165 4.71 4.28 -17.37
CA ILE A 165 4.26 2.89 -17.21
C ILE A 165 3.52 2.45 -18.47
N PHE A 166 3.46 1.14 -18.68
CA PHE A 166 2.72 0.54 -19.79
C PHE A 166 1.69 -0.43 -19.23
N GLN A 167 0.47 -0.44 -19.74
CA GLN A 167 -0.53 -1.47 -19.44
C GLN A 167 -0.70 -2.43 -20.62
N THR A 168 -0.55 -1.92 -21.85
CA THR A 168 -0.39 -2.68 -23.09
C THR A 168 0.84 -2.20 -23.85
N PRO A 169 1.36 -2.95 -24.84
CA PRO A 169 2.53 -2.53 -25.61
C PRO A 169 2.35 -1.19 -26.35
N GLU A 170 1.12 -0.86 -26.72
CA GLU A 170 0.76 0.31 -27.52
C GLU A 170 0.48 1.56 -26.67
N GLU A 171 0.32 1.41 -25.36
CA GLU A 171 -0.16 2.46 -24.47
C GLU A 171 0.85 2.77 -23.35
N GLY A 172 1.59 3.88 -23.54
CA GLY A 172 2.43 4.48 -22.51
C GLY A 172 1.68 5.56 -21.73
N ILE A 173 1.70 5.47 -20.41
CA ILE A 173 1.07 6.44 -19.51
C ILE A 173 2.19 7.20 -18.80
N GLY A 174 2.32 8.49 -19.11
CA GLY A 174 3.24 9.39 -18.42
C GLY A 174 2.65 9.90 -17.12
N VAL A 175 3.42 9.83 -16.05
CA VAL A 175 3.07 10.34 -14.72
C VAL A 175 4.12 11.39 -14.34
N PRO A 176 3.81 12.70 -14.48
CA PRO A 176 4.75 13.76 -14.17
C PRO A 176 4.91 13.91 -12.65
N VAL A 177 6.12 13.75 -12.16
CA VAL A 177 6.51 13.93 -10.75
C VAL A 177 7.26 15.25 -10.63
N SER A 178 6.88 16.08 -9.67
CA SER A 178 7.53 17.37 -9.43
C SER A 178 8.92 17.15 -8.81
N LEU A 179 9.94 17.84 -9.30
CA LEU A 179 11.26 17.85 -8.68
C LEU A 179 11.46 19.04 -7.72
N ASN A 180 10.42 19.87 -7.54
CA ASN A 180 10.44 20.98 -6.61
C ASN A 180 10.65 20.49 -5.16
N GLY A 181 11.81 20.84 -4.60
CA GLY A 181 12.22 20.42 -3.26
C GLY A 181 12.93 19.07 -3.17
N PHE A 182 13.18 18.39 -4.30
CA PHE A 182 13.91 17.12 -4.32
C PHE A 182 15.30 17.26 -3.71
N LYS A 183 16.12 18.21 -4.21
CA LYS A 183 17.49 18.42 -3.73
C LYS A 183 17.56 18.67 -2.22
N PRO A 184 16.89 19.69 -1.65
CA PRO A 184 16.95 19.92 -0.21
C PRO A 184 16.40 18.75 0.62
N GLY A 185 15.38 18.04 0.11
CA GLY A 185 14.85 16.85 0.77
C GLY A 185 15.84 15.68 0.78
N PHE A 186 16.54 15.45 -0.32
CA PHE A 186 17.56 14.41 -0.43
C PHE A 186 18.79 14.73 0.43
N ASP A 187 19.20 15.99 0.46
CA ASP A 187 20.30 16.47 1.31
C ASP A 187 19.98 16.29 2.80
N ALA A 188 18.70 16.39 3.19
CA ALA A 188 18.23 16.18 4.56
C ALA A 188 18.19 14.71 5.02
N LEU A 189 18.38 13.73 4.12
CA LEU A 189 18.47 12.32 4.50
C LEU A 189 19.81 12.00 5.22
N PRO A 190 19.80 11.14 6.27
CA PRO A 190 20.97 10.80 7.06
C PRO A 190 22.07 9.99 6.31
#